data_AF-E4Z091-F1
#
_entry.id   AF-E4Z091-F1
#
_cell.length_a   1.000
_cell.length_b   1.000
_cell.length_c   1.000
_cell.angle_alpha   90.00
_cell.angle_beta   90.00
_cell.angle_gamma   90.00
#
_symmetry.space_group_name_H-M   'P 1'
#
loop_
_entity.id
_entity.type
_entity.pdbx_description
1 polymer ?
#
loop_
_entity_poly.entity_id
_entity_poly.type
_entity_poly.pdbx_seq_one_letter_code
_entity_poly.pdbx_strand_id
1 'polypeptide(L)'
;GKTQYVNEKRKIENSHPLPHASYVMKERPLTPHKSVGHRLVAGELIGQMNMKESRKSKTQKDKKLIEKVYQLQLAEEIAREREEFWREKQENKNKLHATYQYQMATREPQLPRAYSDGKVFGKHDLNKEKLAKIKERNKTYATENSNIHHRHLTARISSVDRNREGEIMMLKRTKTDLENDNLRRDKHKVSIRRDLESNWVDLHRAKRDREFDEKVGIPEKITVSEQLDHYRRCGQCKRAPNQRTGQTNIWKESYYTPGSRIVV
;
A
#
# COMPACT_ATOMS: atom_id res chain seq x y z
N GLY A 1 4.30 -49.75 12.54
CA GLY A 1 3.60 -49.75 11.24
C GLY A 1 4.48 -49.20 10.12
N LYS A 2 4.20 -47.99 9.63
CA LYS A 2 4.88 -47.40 8.45
C LYS A 2 6.34 -46.97 8.69
N THR A 3 6.67 -46.47 9.87
CA THR A 3 8.02 -45.97 10.21
C THR A 3 9.04 -47.10 10.35
N GLN A 4 8.64 -48.25 10.89
CA GLN A 4 9.48 -49.45 10.99
C GLN A 4 9.75 -50.03 9.60
N TYR A 5 8.73 -50.12 8.74
CA TYR A 5 8.86 -50.61 7.36
C TYR A 5 9.83 -49.77 6.50
N VAL A 6 9.82 -48.44 6.67
CA VAL A 6 10.76 -47.53 5.96
C VAL A 6 12.20 -47.69 6.46
N ASN A 7 12.39 -47.92 7.76
CA ASN A 7 13.71 -48.19 8.32
C ASN A 7 14.27 -49.55 7.89
N GLU A 8 13.40 -50.53 7.68
CA GLU A 8 13.77 -51.89 7.28
C GLU A 8 14.15 -51.94 5.79
N LYS A 9 13.39 -51.27 4.91
CA LYS A 9 13.78 -51.06 3.51
C LYS A 9 15.13 -50.35 3.36
N ARG A 10 15.40 -49.34 4.19
CA ARG A 10 16.69 -48.62 4.21
C ARG A 10 17.87 -49.50 4.60
N LYS A 11 17.67 -50.54 5.42
CA LYS A 11 18.76 -51.46 5.78
C LYS A 11 19.09 -52.42 4.64
N ILE A 12 18.07 -52.88 3.92
CA ILE A 12 18.21 -53.83 2.80
C ILE A 12 18.83 -53.16 1.57
N GLU A 13 18.43 -51.93 1.24
CA GLU A 13 18.99 -51.17 0.10
C GLU A 13 20.47 -50.80 0.29
N ASN A 14 20.97 -50.80 1.54
CA ASN A 14 22.36 -50.48 1.87
C ASN A 14 23.24 -51.72 2.09
N SER A 15 22.69 -52.94 2.01
CA SER A 15 23.46 -54.18 2.15
C SER A 15 23.81 -54.77 0.78
N HIS A 16 24.72 -54.13 0.06
CA HIS A 16 25.39 -54.76 -1.09
C HIS A 16 26.79 -55.25 -0.65
N PRO A 17 27.09 -56.55 -0.69
CA PRO A 17 28.42 -57.05 -0.36
C PRO A 17 29.36 -56.71 -1.53
N LEU A 18 30.23 -55.73 -1.35
CA LEU A 18 31.29 -55.40 -2.31
C LEU A 18 32.48 -56.37 -2.12
N PRO A 19 33.07 -56.91 -3.20
CA PRO A 19 34.01 -58.04 -3.14
C PRO A 19 35.46 -57.65 -2.80
N HIS A 20 35.69 -56.59 -2.02
CA HIS A 20 37.04 -56.15 -1.64
C HIS A 20 36.99 -55.09 -0.53
N ALA A 21 37.88 -55.26 0.47
CA ALA A 21 38.05 -54.36 1.60
C ALA A 21 38.72 -53.05 1.16
N SER A 22 37.94 -52.14 0.56
CA SER A 22 38.41 -50.78 0.27
C SER A 22 38.49 -49.98 1.58
N TYR A 23 39.61 -49.28 1.79
CA TYR A 23 39.87 -48.27 2.84
C TYR A 23 38.99 -47.01 2.69
N VAL A 24 37.70 -47.19 2.44
CA VAL A 24 36.72 -46.10 2.36
C VAL A 24 36.04 -46.05 3.72
N MET A 25 36.27 -44.94 4.43
CA MET A 25 35.70 -44.54 5.73
C MET A 25 34.56 -45.45 6.19
N LYS A 26 34.76 -46.13 7.34
CA LYS A 26 33.86 -47.17 7.87
C LYS A 26 32.38 -46.81 7.77
N GLU A 27 32.02 -45.54 7.92
CA GLU A 27 30.70 -45.00 7.55
C GLU A 27 30.85 -43.54 7.07
N ARG A 28 30.22 -43.15 5.95
CA ARG A 28 30.07 -41.72 5.64
C ARG A 28 29.13 -41.09 6.68
N PRO A 29 29.44 -39.92 7.26
CA PRO A 29 28.47 -39.24 8.11
C PRO A 29 27.19 -39.01 7.30
N LEU A 30 26.06 -39.44 7.84
CA LEU A 30 24.76 -39.32 7.19
C LEU A 30 24.56 -37.86 6.76
N THR A 31 24.38 -37.64 5.46
CA THR A 31 24.05 -36.32 4.95
C THR A 31 22.81 -35.82 5.70
N PRO A 32 22.88 -34.66 6.39
CA PRO A 32 21.77 -34.19 7.19
C PRO A 32 20.48 -34.17 6.36
N HIS A 33 19.43 -34.80 6.89
CA HIS A 33 18.17 -34.91 6.18
C HIS A 33 17.64 -33.49 5.88
N LYS A 34 17.07 -33.29 4.67
CA LYS A 34 16.59 -31.97 4.19
C LYS A 34 15.66 -31.27 5.20
N SER A 35 14.98 -32.04 6.05
CA SER A 35 14.13 -31.53 7.14
C SER A 35 14.82 -30.54 8.08
N VAL A 36 16.14 -30.65 8.27
CA VAL A 36 16.90 -29.70 9.10
C VAL A 36 16.86 -28.30 8.49
N GLY A 37 17.06 -28.17 7.17
CA GLY A 37 16.93 -26.90 6.44
C GLY A 37 15.49 -26.41 6.36
N HIS A 38 14.52 -27.32 6.14
CA HIS A 38 13.10 -26.95 6.12
C HIS A 38 12.61 -26.35 7.44
N ARG A 39 13.13 -26.78 8.61
CA ARG A 39 12.77 -26.18 9.90
C ARG A 39 13.24 -24.73 10.04
N LEU A 40 14.45 -24.42 9.59
CA LEU A 40 14.98 -23.05 9.64
C LEU A 40 14.15 -22.13 8.74
N VAL A 41 13.87 -22.59 7.52
CA VAL A 41 13.01 -21.87 6.57
C VAL A 41 11.59 -21.70 7.14
N ALA A 42 11.03 -22.72 7.79
CA ALA A 42 9.72 -22.63 8.44
C ALA A 42 9.70 -21.59 9.57
N GLY A 43 10.74 -21.54 10.40
CA GLY A 43 10.88 -20.53 11.45
C GLY A 43 10.94 -19.10 10.89
N GLU A 44 11.68 -18.91 9.80
CA GLU A 44 11.79 -17.62 9.13
C GLU A 44 10.48 -17.18 8.47
N LEU A 45 9.76 -18.12 7.84
CA LEU A 45 8.42 -17.88 7.28
C LEU A 45 7.41 -17.47 8.37
N ILE A 46 7.42 -18.14 9.52
CA ILE A 46 6.58 -17.77 10.67
C ILE A 46 6.94 -16.35 11.15
N GLY A 47 8.23 -16.01 11.22
CA GLY A 47 8.68 -14.66 11.55
C GLY A 47 8.16 -13.61 10.57
N GLN A 48 8.21 -13.90 9.27
CA GLN A 48 7.68 -13.01 8.23
C GLN A 48 6.15 -12.84 8.32
N MET A 49 5.42 -13.92 8.61
CA MET A 49 3.97 -13.87 8.84
C MET A 49 3.63 -12.97 10.04
N ASN A 50 4.31 -13.16 11.17
CA ASN A 50 4.11 -12.35 12.38
C ASN A 50 4.44 -10.86 12.14
N MET A 51 5.53 -10.57 11.41
CA MET A 51 5.85 -9.19 11.03
C MET A 51 4.78 -8.56 10.14
N LYS A 52 4.26 -9.30 9.15
CA LYS A 52 3.20 -8.83 8.27
C LYS A 52 1.92 -8.52 9.04
N GLU A 53 1.55 -9.39 9.98
CA GLU A 53 0.38 -9.22 10.83
C GLU A 53 0.51 -8.03 11.78
N SER A 54 1.67 -7.88 12.41
CA SER A 54 1.98 -6.71 13.26
C SER A 54 1.92 -5.40 12.48
N ARG A 55 2.51 -5.35 11.27
CA ARG A 55 2.42 -4.17 10.39
C ARG A 55 0.97 -3.86 10.01
N LYS A 56 0.18 -4.88 9.65
CA LYS A 56 -1.24 -4.72 9.32
C LYS A 56 -2.01 -4.15 10.51
N SER A 57 -1.81 -4.69 11.71
CA SER A 57 -2.43 -4.20 12.95
C SER A 57 -2.06 -2.74 13.24
N LYS A 58 -0.77 -2.37 13.09
CA LYS A 58 -0.31 -0.98 13.25
C LYS A 58 -0.98 -0.05 12.24
N THR A 59 -0.96 -0.39 10.95
CA THR A 59 -1.62 0.44 9.93
C THR A 59 -3.14 0.59 10.16
N GLN A 60 -3.80 -0.45 10.69
CA GLN A 60 -5.21 -0.37 11.06
C GLN A 60 -5.44 0.61 12.21
N LYS A 61 -4.57 0.59 13.23
CA LYS A 61 -4.61 1.54 14.36
C LYS A 61 -4.37 2.98 13.89
N ASP A 62 -3.36 3.18 13.03
CA ASP A 62 -3.02 4.50 12.49
C ASP A 62 -4.19 5.07 11.66
N LYS A 63 -4.81 4.24 10.81
CA LYS A 63 -6.02 4.62 10.05
C LYS A 63 -7.17 5.05 10.97
N LYS A 64 -7.45 4.28 12.02
CA LYS A 64 -8.49 4.61 13.01
C LYS A 64 -8.17 5.89 13.78
N LEU A 65 -6.89 6.15 14.06
CA LEU A 65 -6.47 7.38 14.72
C LEU A 65 -6.72 8.60 13.81
N ILE A 66 -6.31 8.51 12.55
CA ILE A 66 -6.53 9.56 11.54
C ILE A 66 -8.03 9.85 11.38
N GLU A 67 -8.86 8.79 11.28
CA GLU A 67 -10.32 8.94 11.18
C GLU A 67 -10.92 9.67 12.38
N LYS A 68 -10.48 9.35 13.60
CA LYS A 68 -10.92 10.06 14.81
C LYS A 68 -10.50 11.53 14.81
N VAL A 69 -9.29 11.85 14.35
CA VAL A 69 -8.83 13.23 14.24
C VAL A 69 -9.71 14.01 13.27
N TYR A 70 -10.04 13.44 12.11
CA TYR A 70 -10.97 14.06 11.17
C TYR A 70 -12.37 14.27 11.75
N GLN A 71 -12.89 13.28 12.49
CA GLN A 71 -14.19 13.43 13.15
C GLN A 71 -14.19 14.54 14.20
N LEU A 72 -13.11 14.70 14.96
CA LEU A 72 -12.98 15.79 15.94
C LEU A 72 -12.90 17.16 15.26
N GLN A 73 -12.11 17.29 14.20
CA GLN A 73 -12.02 18.54 13.43
C GLN A 73 -13.37 18.93 12.83
N LEU A 74 -14.09 17.97 12.25
CA LEU A 74 -15.43 18.19 11.72
C LEU A 74 -16.43 18.61 12.81
N ALA A 75 -16.36 17.98 13.99
CA ALA A 75 -17.22 18.34 15.11
C ALA A 75 -16.93 19.77 15.62
N GLU A 76 -15.66 20.17 15.65
CA GLU A 76 -15.24 21.53 16.00
C GLU A 76 -15.72 22.55 14.98
N GLU A 77 -15.60 22.25 13.68
CA GLU A 77 -16.13 23.09 12.59
C GLU A 77 -17.64 23.31 12.73
N ILE A 78 -18.40 22.23 12.90
CA ILE A 78 -19.86 22.30 13.09
C ILE A 78 -20.22 23.08 14.36
N ALA A 79 -19.46 22.93 15.44
CA ALA A 79 -19.70 23.65 16.68
C ALA A 79 -19.49 25.17 16.50
N ARG A 80 -18.41 25.57 15.81
CA ARG A 80 -18.13 26.95 15.45
C ARG A 80 -19.21 27.56 14.57
N GLU A 81 -19.63 26.86 13.50
CA GLU A 81 -20.72 27.33 12.64
C GLU A 81 -22.02 27.53 13.42
N ARG A 82 -22.35 26.61 14.34
CA ARG A 82 -23.52 26.75 15.22
C ARG A 82 -23.40 27.96 16.15
N GLU A 83 -22.23 28.19 16.73
CA GLU A 83 -22.01 29.35 17.59
C GLU A 83 -22.17 30.67 16.81
N GLU A 84 -21.58 30.75 15.62
CA GLU A 84 -21.73 31.91 14.72
C GLU A 84 -23.19 32.14 14.36
N PHE A 85 -23.92 31.09 13.99
CA PHE A 85 -25.35 31.18 13.69
C PHE A 85 -26.18 31.69 14.88
N TRP A 86 -25.92 31.19 16.09
CA TRP A 86 -26.62 31.66 17.29
C TRP A 86 -26.28 33.10 17.64
N ARG A 87 -25.02 33.50 17.45
CA ARG A 87 -24.54 34.86 17.65
C ARG A 87 -25.23 35.82 16.68
N GLU A 88 -25.25 35.49 15.39
CA GLU A 88 -25.91 36.30 14.36
C GLU A 88 -27.42 36.40 14.61
N LYS A 89 -28.06 35.29 14.97
CA LYS A 89 -29.49 35.27 15.32
C LYS A 89 -29.79 36.18 16.52
N GLN A 90 -28.92 36.17 17.53
CA GLN A 90 -29.08 37.04 18.70
C GLN A 90 -28.83 38.51 18.35
N GLU A 91 -27.82 38.80 17.52
CA GLU A 91 -27.55 40.15 17.04
C GLU A 91 -28.73 40.70 16.22
N ASN A 92 -29.30 39.88 15.33
CA ASN A 92 -30.49 40.24 14.55
C ASN A 92 -31.72 40.48 15.45
N LYS A 93 -31.91 39.66 16.49
CA LYS A 93 -32.95 39.89 17.50
C LYS A 93 -32.74 41.22 18.23
N ASN A 94 -31.51 41.54 18.59
CA ASN A 94 -31.18 42.80 19.25
C ASN A 94 -31.39 44.02 18.32
N LYS A 95 -31.00 43.91 17.05
CA LYS A 95 -31.28 44.94 16.02
C LYS A 95 -32.78 45.17 15.85
N LEU A 96 -33.56 44.10 15.76
CA LEU A 96 -35.02 44.19 15.68
C LEU A 96 -35.62 44.83 16.94
N HIS A 97 -35.15 44.45 18.12
CA HIS A 97 -35.62 45.05 19.36
C HIS A 97 -35.25 46.54 19.45
N ALA A 98 -34.01 46.91 19.08
CA ALA A 98 -33.56 48.31 19.08
C ALA A 98 -34.37 49.17 18.11
N THR A 99 -34.64 48.67 16.90
CA THR A 99 -35.50 49.36 15.93
C THR A 99 -36.94 49.50 16.43
N TYR A 100 -37.49 48.47 17.07
CA TYR A 100 -38.82 48.54 17.70
C TYR A 100 -38.87 49.58 18.83
N GLN A 101 -37.89 49.58 19.73
CA GLN A 101 -37.82 50.56 20.82
C GLN A 101 -37.70 51.99 20.27
N TYR A 102 -36.87 52.19 19.25
CA TYR A 102 -36.76 53.47 18.55
C TYR A 102 -38.11 53.90 17.94
N GLN A 103 -38.83 52.98 17.29
CA GLN A 103 -40.15 53.24 16.75
C GLN A 103 -41.16 53.60 17.84
N MET A 104 -41.09 52.97 19.01
CA MET A 104 -41.96 53.28 20.15
C MET A 104 -41.62 54.63 20.79
N ALA A 105 -40.34 54.97 20.91
CA ALA A 105 -39.87 56.25 21.47
C ALA A 105 -40.17 57.43 20.53
N THR A 106 -40.06 57.22 19.22
CA THR A 106 -40.33 58.23 18.18
C THR A 106 -41.75 58.13 17.64
N ARG A 107 -42.62 57.34 18.30
CA ARG A 107 -43.99 57.11 17.87
C ARG A 107 -44.76 58.42 17.98
N GLU A 108 -45.35 58.86 16.87
CA GLU A 108 -46.31 59.95 16.90
C GLU A 108 -47.48 59.60 17.84
N PRO A 109 -48.03 60.58 18.58
CA PRO A 109 -49.15 60.35 19.47
C PRO A 109 -50.25 59.55 18.78
N GLN A 110 -50.78 58.54 19.47
CA GLN A 110 -51.82 57.70 18.90
C GLN A 110 -53.02 58.59 18.58
N LEU A 111 -53.44 58.60 17.32
CA LEU A 111 -54.63 59.33 16.90
C LEU A 111 -55.80 58.92 17.82
N PRO A 112 -56.57 59.89 18.36
CA PRO A 112 -57.77 59.65 19.15
C PRO A 112 -58.62 58.50 18.60
N ARG A 113 -59.13 57.66 19.50
CA ARG A 113 -59.94 56.47 19.17
C ARG A 113 -61.15 56.78 18.28
N ALA A 114 -61.63 58.02 18.34
CA ALA A 114 -62.54 58.61 17.36
C ALA A 114 -62.23 60.11 17.22
N TYR A 115 -62.09 60.58 15.99
CA TYR A 115 -62.31 61.99 15.65
C TYR A 115 -63.80 62.17 15.32
N SER A 116 -64.35 63.35 15.55
CA SER A 116 -65.67 63.69 14.99
C SER A 116 -65.62 63.54 13.47
N ASP A 117 -66.74 63.11 12.88
CA ASP A 117 -66.92 62.93 11.42
C ASP A 117 -66.82 64.27 10.67
N GLY A 118 -65.63 64.84 10.66
CA GLY A 118 -65.17 65.76 9.65
C GLY A 118 -64.64 64.97 8.45
N LYS A 119 -64.62 65.58 7.28
CA LYS A 119 -64.13 64.98 6.03
C LYS A 119 -62.59 64.82 6.09
N VAL A 120 -62.11 63.79 6.78
CA VAL A 120 -60.68 63.56 7.10
C VAL A 120 -59.90 62.91 5.95
N PHE A 121 -60.57 62.35 4.96
CA PHE A 121 -59.94 61.66 3.82
C PHE A 121 -60.01 62.51 2.56
N GLY A 122 -58.90 62.62 1.81
CA GLY A 122 -58.90 63.39 0.56
C GLY A 122 -57.56 63.71 -0.11
N LYS A 123 -56.41 63.53 0.54
CA LYS A 123 -55.09 63.85 -0.08
C LYS A 123 -54.10 62.68 -0.13
N HIS A 124 -54.09 61.83 0.89
CA HIS A 124 -53.14 60.71 1.01
C HIS A 124 -53.74 59.34 0.78
N ASP A 125 -55.06 59.25 0.58
CA ASP A 125 -55.75 57.98 0.35
C ASP A 125 -55.27 57.26 -0.91
N LEU A 126 -55.45 55.94 -0.89
CA LEU A 126 -55.18 55.04 -1.99
C LEU A 126 -56.17 55.32 -3.14
N ASN A 127 -55.86 56.34 -3.95
CA ASN A 127 -56.53 56.55 -5.22
C ASN A 127 -56.25 55.37 -6.16
N LYS A 128 -57.20 55.09 -7.08
CA LYS A 128 -57.08 54.02 -8.09
C LYS A 128 -55.75 54.08 -8.85
N GLU A 129 -55.25 55.27 -9.14
CA GLU A 129 -53.94 55.47 -9.79
C GLU A 129 -52.75 55.08 -8.91
N LYS A 130 -52.78 55.37 -7.61
CA LYS A 130 -51.71 54.96 -6.69
C LYS A 130 -51.69 53.45 -6.52
N LEU A 131 -52.87 52.82 -6.44
CA LEU A 131 -53.00 51.35 -6.42
C LEU A 131 -52.46 50.71 -7.71
N ALA A 132 -52.74 51.32 -8.87
CA ALA A 132 -52.17 50.88 -10.14
C ALA A 132 -50.64 50.97 -10.16
N LYS A 133 -50.06 52.09 -9.68
CA LYS A 133 -48.60 52.26 -9.56
C LYS A 133 -47.97 51.24 -8.61
N ILE A 134 -48.60 50.96 -7.47
CA ILE A 134 -48.12 49.94 -6.52
C ILE A 134 -48.16 48.56 -7.17
N LYS A 135 -49.26 48.22 -7.87
CA LYS A 135 -49.39 46.94 -8.57
C LYS A 135 -48.32 46.78 -9.64
N GLU A 136 -48.04 47.83 -10.40
CA GLU A 136 -47.01 47.80 -11.44
C GLU A 136 -45.61 47.66 -10.85
N ARG A 137 -45.29 48.43 -9.79
CA ARG A 137 -44.03 48.30 -9.05
C ARG A 137 -43.85 46.90 -8.45
N ASN A 138 -44.92 46.31 -7.93
CA ASN A 138 -44.84 44.95 -7.37
C ASN A 138 -44.61 43.91 -8.47
N LYS A 139 -45.18 44.09 -9.67
CA LYS A 139 -44.86 43.23 -10.82
C LYS A 139 -43.39 43.37 -11.22
N THR A 140 -42.86 44.60 -11.33
CA THR A 140 -41.45 44.81 -11.70
C THR A 140 -40.53 44.14 -10.68
N TYR A 141 -40.77 44.33 -9.39
CA TYR A 141 -39.99 43.65 -8.34
C TYR A 141 -40.12 42.13 -8.40
N ALA A 142 -41.32 41.59 -8.64
CA ALA A 142 -41.51 40.14 -8.78
C ALA A 142 -40.72 39.59 -9.98
N THR A 143 -40.73 40.30 -11.11
CA THR A 143 -39.97 39.91 -12.30
C THR A 143 -38.46 39.99 -12.07
N GLU A 144 -37.97 41.07 -11.45
CA GLU A 144 -36.56 41.24 -11.11
C GLU A 144 -36.08 40.14 -10.16
N ASN A 145 -36.85 39.85 -9.12
CA ASN A 145 -36.51 38.81 -8.15
C ASN A 145 -36.49 37.41 -8.80
N SER A 146 -37.44 37.12 -9.69
CA SER A 146 -37.45 35.89 -10.48
C SER A 146 -36.22 35.78 -11.39
N ASN A 147 -35.84 36.87 -12.06
CA ASN A 147 -34.65 36.92 -12.91
C ASN A 147 -33.35 36.73 -12.12
N ILE A 148 -33.24 37.36 -10.95
CA ILE A 148 -32.09 37.18 -10.04
C ILE A 148 -32.01 35.73 -9.59
N HIS A 149 -33.13 35.15 -9.15
CA HIS A 149 -33.19 33.74 -8.76
C HIS A 149 -32.75 32.80 -9.88
N HIS A 150 -33.24 33.03 -11.11
CA HIS A 150 -32.86 32.26 -12.28
C HIS A 150 -31.36 32.38 -12.60
N ARG A 151 -30.77 33.58 -12.47
CA ARG A 151 -29.32 33.80 -12.63
C ARG A 151 -28.51 33.04 -11.59
N HIS A 152 -28.93 33.06 -10.32
CA HIS A 152 -28.24 32.29 -9.27
C HIS A 152 -28.35 30.78 -9.50
N LEU A 153 -29.52 30.29 -9.90
CA LEU A 153 -29.73 28.88 -10.21
C LEU A 153 -28.85 28.41 -11.37
N THR A 154 -28.86 29.16 -12.48
CA THR A 154 -28.05 28.85 -13.67
C THR A 154 -26.55 28.92 -13.39
N ALA A 155 -26.08 29.90 -12.61
CA ALA A 155 -24.69 29.98 -12.18
C ALA A 155 -24.31 28.79 -11.29
N ARG A 156 -25.18 28.36 -10.38
CA ARG A 156 -24.97 27.20 -9.52
C ARG A 156 -24.88 25.90 -10.34
N ILE A 157 -25.80 25.69 -11.28
CA ILE A 157 -25.79 24.52 -12.17
C ILE A 157 -24.49 24.51 -12.98
N SER A 158 -24.13 25.64 -13.60
CA SER A 158 -22.90 25.76 -14.38
C SER A 158 -21.64 25.46 -13.56
N SER A 159 -21.61 25.87 -12.28
CA SER A 159 -20.50 25.56 -11.38
C SER A 159 -20.42 24.06 -11.07
N VAL A 160 -21.56 23.40 -10.85
CA VAL A 160 -21.62 21.96 -10.59
C VAL A 160 -21.16 21.17 -11.82
N ASP A 161 -21.60 21.57 -13.01
CA ASP A 161 -21.23 20.91 -14.26
C ASP A 161 -19.72 21.04 -14.53
N ARG A 162 -19.13 22.23 -14.33
CA ARG A 162 -17.68 22.43 -14.45
C ARG A 162 -16.89 21.54 -13.48
N ASN A 163 -17.34 21.44 -12.23
CA ASN A 163 -16.69 20.58 -11.25
C ASN A 163 -16.77 19.11 -11.67
N ARG A 164 -17.94 18.66 -12.13
CA ARG A 164 -18.17 17.30 -12.61
C ARG A 164 -17.31 16.97 -13.83
N GLU A 165 -17.16 17.89 -14.78
CA GLU A 165 -16.27 17.72 -15.93
C GLU A 165 -14.81 17.60 -15.51
N GLY A 166 -14.37 18.43 -14.55
CA GLY A 166 -13.04 18.35 -13.95
C GLY A 166 -12.78 17.00 -13.29
N GLU A 167 -13.71 16.51 -12.49
CA GLU A 167 -13.64 15.19 -11.86
C GLU A 167 -13.55 14.06 -12.90
N ILE A 168 -14.41 14.08 -13.93
CA ILE A 168 -14.38 13.08 -15.01
C ILE A 168 -13.03 13.08 -15.72
N MET A 169 -12.46 14.26 -16.02
CA MET A 169 -11.14 14.37 -16.64
C MET A 169 -10.04 13.80 -15.73
N MET A 170 -10.07 14.12 -14.43
CA MET A 170 -9.12 13.60 -13.45
C MET A 170 -9.22 12.07 -13.31
N LEU A 171 -10.44 11.51 -13.29
CA LEU A 171 -10.66 10.07 -13.25
C LEU A 171 -10.15 9.38 -14.51
N LYS A 172 -10.42 9.95 -15.70
CA LYS A 172 -9.90 9.42 -16.97
C LYS A 172 -8.37 9.39 -16.98
N ARG A 173 -7.72 10.47 -16.57
CA ARG A 173 -6.25 10.55 -16.46
C ARG A 173 -5.71 9.52 -15.47
N THR A 174 -6.32 9.41 -14.30
CA THR A 174 -5.88 8.44 -13.27
C THR A 174 -5.99 7.01 -13.79
N LYS A 175 -7.08 6.68 -14.50
CA LYS A 175 -7.25 5.38 -15.14
C LYS A 175 -6.13 5.09 -16.15
N THR A 176 -5.84 6.04 -17.04
CA THR A 176 -4.77 5.86 -18.05
C THR A 176 -3.39 5.72 -17.41
N ASP A 177 -3.12 6.48 -16.35
CA ASP A 177 -1.84 6.41 -15.63
C ASP A 177 -1.67 5.03 -14.95
N LEU A 178 -2.73 4.49 -14.35
CA LEU A 178 -2.72 3.14 -13.75
C LEU A 178 -2.52 2.04 -14.80
N GLU A 179 -3.19 2.15 -15.95
CA GLU A 179 -3.01 1.22 -17.07
C GLU A 179 -1.56 1.23 -17.58
N ASN A 180 -0.98 2.42 -17.75
CA ASN A 180 0.42 2.59 -18.14
C ASN A 180 1.39 2.02 -17.09
N ASP A 181 1.12 2.22 -15.81
CA ASP A 181 1.93 1.69 -14.73
C ASP A 181 1.88 0.17 -14.64
N ASN A 182 0.72 -0.43 -14.87
CA ASN A 182 0.58 -1.90 -14.98
C ASN A 182 1.39 -2.41 -16.18
N LEU A 183 1.25 -1.77 -17.35
CA LEU A 183 2.01 -2.13 -18.54
C LEU A 183 3.52 -2.04 -18.31
N ARG A 184 4.00 -0.97 -17.65
CA ARG A 184 5.41 -0.79 -17.30
C ARG A 184 5.91 -1.90 -16.38
N ARG A 185 5.15 -2.25 -15.34
CA ARG A 185 5.49 -3.33 -14.41
C ARG A 185 5.55 -4.68 -15.12
N ASP A 186 4.61 -4.96 -16.02
CA ASP A 186 4.59 -6.22 -16.74
C ASP A 186 5.70 -6.32 -17.79
N LYS A 187 5.98 -5.22 -18.52
CA LYS A 187 7.16 -5.13 -19.40
C LYS A 187 8.46 -5.41 -18.64
N HIS A 188 8.61 -4.82 -17.44
CA HIS A 188 9.79 -5.05 -16.61
C HIS A 188 9.91 -6.51 -16.16
N LYS A 189 8.82 -7.14 -15.69
CA LYS A 189 8.82 -8.57 -15.31
C LYS A 189 9.18 -9.47 -16.49
N VAL A 190 8.64 -9.19 -17.68
CA VAL A 190 8.92 -9.95 -18.90
C VAL A 190 10.38 -9.80 -19.31
N SER A 191 10.94 -8.58 -19.22
CA SER A 191 12.37 -8.34 -19.46
C SER A 191 13.23 -9.18 -18.53
N ILE A 192 13.01 -9.07 -17.21
CA ILE A 192 13.76 -9.85 -16.22
C ILE A 192 13.66 -11.35 -16.51
N ARG A 193 12.46 -11.86 -16.81
CA ARG A 193 12.29 -13.28 -17.12
C ARG A 193 13.12 -13.68 -18.34
N ARG A 194 13.05 -12.91 -19.43
CA ARG A 194 13.80 -13.18 -20.66
C ARG A 194 15.31 -13.15 -20.40
N ASP A 195 15.79 -12.20 -19.60
CA ASP A 195 17.21 -12.10 -19.24
C ASP A 195 17.66 -13.31 -18.42
N LEU A 196 16.84 -13.77 -17.47
CA LEU A 196 17.10 -14.98 -16.69
C LEU A 196 17.08 -16.25 -17.55
N GLU A 197 16.14 -16.35 -18.50
CA GLU A 197 16.06 -17.47 -19.44
C GLU A 197 17.31 -17.52 -20.33
N SER A 198 17.73 -16.39 -20.90
CA SER A 198 18.96 -16.30 -21.69
C SER A 198 20.19 -16.71 -20.86
N ASN A 199 20.35 -16.11 -19.68
CA ASN A 199 21.47 -16.44 -18.79
C ASN A 199 21.47 -17.92 -18.40
N TRP A 200 20.29 -18.52 -18.17
CA TRP A 200 20.19 -19.93 -17.85
C TRP A 200 20.63 -20.82 -19.01
N VAL A 201 20.22 -20.50 -20.24
CA VAL A 201 20.64 -21.22 -21.45
C VAL A 201 22.16 -21.12 -21.62
N ASP A 202 22.74 -19.94 -21.44
CA ASP A 202 24.17 -19.71 -21.59
C ASP A 202 24.98 -20.46 -20.51
N LEU A 203 24.55 -20.37 -19.25
CA LEU A 203 25.18 -21.09 -18.14
C LEU A 203 25.03 -22.61 -18.29
N HIS A 204 23.89 -23.09 -18.78
CA HIS A 204 23.67 -24.51 -19.05
C HIS A 204 24.57 -25.00 -20.17
N ARG A 205 24.72 -24.23 -21.26
CA ARG A 205 25.66 -24.54 -22.34
C ARG A 205 27.10 -24.58 -21.83
N ALA A 206 27.53 -23.54 -21.12
CA ALA A 206 28.87 -23.48 -20.53
C ALA A 206 29.12 -24.59 -19.49
N LYS A 207 28.08 -25.10 -18.80
CA LYS A 207 28.19 -26.30 -17.95
C LYS A 207 28.38 -27.56 -18.79
N ARG A 208 27.57 -27.74 -19.84
CA ARG A 208 27.66 -28.90 -20.74
C ARG A 208 29.03 -28.97 -21.41
N ASP A 209 29.54 -27.84 -21.90
CA ASP A 209 30.85 -27.79 -22.58
C ASP A 209 31.97 -28.15 -21.60
N ARG A 210 31.93 -27.63 -20.37
CA ARG A 210 32.88 -28.05 -19.31
C ARG A 210 32.79 -29.54 -18.99
N GLU A 211 31.58 -30.08 -18.86
CA GLU A 211 31.39 -31.52 -18.61
C GLU A 211 31.87 -32.38 -19.79
N PHE A 212 31.75 -31.89 -21.02
CA PHE A 212 32.27 -32.55 -22.21
C PHE A 212 33.80 -32.52 -22.23
N ASP A 213 34.41 -31.35 -22.02
CA ASP A 213 35.87 -31.19 -21.94
C ASP A 213 36.48 -32.05 -20.83
N GLU A 214 35.81 -32.13 -19.68
CA GLU A 214 36.20 -33.01 -18.57
C GLU A 214 36.15 -34.49 -18.95
N LYS A 215 35.17 -34.91 -19.77
CA LYS A 215 35.05 -36.32 -20.22
C LYS A 215 36.01 -36.70 -21.33
N VAL A 216 36.30 -35.79 -22.27
CA VAL A 216 37.22 -36.05 -23.39
C VAL A 216 38.66 -36.28 -22.90
N GLY A 217 39.03 -35.74 -21.73
CA GLY A 217 40.36 -35.92 -21.12
C GLY A 217 40.53 -37.18 -20.25
N ILE A 218 39.54 -38.07 -20.15
CA ILE A 218 39.58 -39.25 -19.28
C ILE A 218 39.74 -40.52 -20.14
N PRO A 219 40.94 -41.14 -20.22
CA PRO A 219 41.13 -42.45 -20.83
C PRO A 219 40.12 -43.52 -20.35
N GLU A 220 39.76 -44.46 -21.21
CA GLU A 220 38.75 -45.50 -20.91
C GLU A 220 39.21 -46.53 -19.86
N LYS A 221 40.52 -46.60 -19.59
CA LYS A 221 41.14 -47.39 -18.51
C LYS A 221 42.20 -46.54 -17.82
N ILE A 222 41.89 -46.12 -16.59
CA ILE A 222 42.76 -45.30 -15.75
C ILE A 222 42.89 -45.99 -14.39
N THR A 223 44.11 -46.11 -13.89
CA THR A 223 44.37 -46.63 -12.55
C THR A 223 43.90 -45.64 -11.48
N VAL A 224 43.55 -46.09 -10.27
CA VAL A 224 43.01 -45.21 -9.20
C VAL A 224 43.93 -44.02 -8.89
N SER A 225 45.25 -44.19 -9.02
CA SER A 225 46.23 -43.11 -8.86
C SER A 225 46.14 -42.06 -9.97
N GLU A 226 45.98 -42.46 -11.22
CA GLU A 226 45.79 -41.53 -12.35
C GLU A 226 44.41 -40.84 -12.27
N GLN A 227 43.37 -41.51 -11.73
CA GLN A 227 42.07 -40.87 -11.49
C GLN A 227 42.18 -39.68 -10.53
N LEU A 228 43.05 -39.76 -9.51
CA LEU A 228 43.26 -38.67 -8.55
C LEU A 228 44.02 -37.48 -9.17
N ASP A 229 44.84 -37.72 -10.19
CA ASP A 229 45.56 -36.67 -10.93
C ASP A 229 44.67 -35.93 -11.94
N HIS A 230 43.65 -36.59 -12.50
CA HIS A 230 42.74 -35.97 -13.48
C HIS A 230 41.67 -35.05 -12.87
N TYR A 231 41.35 -35.16 -11.58
CA TYR A 231 40.38 -34.27 -10.93
C TYR A 231 40.97 -32.87 -10.68
N ARG A 232 40.88 -32.00 -11.69
CA ARG A 232 41.15 -30.56 -11.52
C ARG A 232 40.10 -29.96 -10.59
N ARG A 233 40.52 -29.54 -9.39
CA ARG A 233 39.68 -28.81 -8.43
C ARG A 233 39.01 -27.61 -9.10
N CYS A 234 37.72 -27.41 -8.87
CA CYS A 234 36.95 -26.28 -9.39
C CYS A 234 37.55 -24.91 -8.97
N GLY A 235 37.29 -23.82 -9.70
CA GLY A 235 37.82 -22.49 -9.35
C GLY A 235 37.44 -21.96 -7.96
N GLN A 236 36.30 -22.39 -7.40
CA GLN A 236 35.97 -22.12 -6.00
C GLN A 236 36.75 -22.99 -5.01
N CYS A 237 37.09 -24.20 -5.43
CA CYS A 237 37.84 -25.21 -4.70
C CYS A 237 39.37 -24.94 -4.70
N LYS A 238 39.84 -24.10 -5.64
CA LYS A 238 41.24 -23.64 -5.79
C LYS A 238 41.57 -22.34 -5.04
N ARG A 239 40.61 -21.72 -4.34
CA ARG A 239 40.91 -20.55 -3.50
C ARG A 239 41.94 -20.95 -2.45
N ALA A 240 43.01 -20.18 -2.36
CA ALA A 240 44.15 -20.49 -1.51
C ALA A 240 43.68 -20.70 -0.05
N PRO A 241 44.14 -21.75 0.66
CA PRO A 241 43.67 -22.07 2.02
C PRO A 241 43.89 -20.92 3.03
N ASN A 242 44.85 -20.06 2.73
CA ASN A 242 45.22 -18.82 3.41
C ASN A 242 44.24 -17.64 3.21
N GLN A 243 43.28 -17.72 2.28
CA GLN A 243 42.19 -16.74 2.12
C GLN A 243 40.87 -17.17 2.76
N ARG A 244 40.82 -18.35 3.41
CA ARG A 244 39.77 -18.69 4.39
C ARG A 244 40.12 -18.07 5.74
N THR A 245 39.98 -16.75 5.87
CA THR A 245 39.75 -16.17 7.19
C THR A 245 38.38 -16.63 7.66
N GLY A 246 38.33 -17.69 8.48
CA GLY A 246 37.13 -17.96 9.28
C GLY A 246 36.79 -19.41 9.64
N GLN A 247 37.42 -20.44 9.08
CA GLN A 247 37.29 -21.84 9.57
C GLN A 247 38.24 -22.75 8.77
N THR A 248 39.37 -23.11 9.37
CA THR A 248 40.12 -24.30 8.97
C THR A 248 39.27 -25.51 9.37
N ASN A 249 39.05 -26.47 8.46
CA ASN A 249 38.45 -27.77 8.78
C ASN A 249 39.37 -28.65 9.65
N ILE A 250 40.26 -28.02 10.43
CA ILE A 250 41.19 -28.64 11.37
C ILE A 250 40.55 -28.39 12.72
N TRP A 251 40.04 -29.46 13.32
CA TRP A 251 39.34 -29.41 14.59
C TRP A 251 40.38 -29.11 15.68
N LYS A 252 39.98 -28.44 16.77
CA LYS A 252 40.90 -28.10 17.88
C LYS A 252 41.57 -29.32 18.53
N GLU A 253 41.01 -30.50 18.28
CA GLU A 253 41.48 -31.79 18.78
C GLU A 253 42.50 -32.45 17.86
N SER A 254 42.73 -31.88 16.66
CA SER A 254 43.63 -32.49 15.70
C SER A 254 45.08 -32.00 15.85
N TYR A 255 46.00 -32.92 16.10
CA TYR A 255 47.43 -32.63 16.27
C TYR A 255 48.30 -33.50 15.35
N TYR A 256 49.39 -32.91 14.89
CA TYR A 256 50.31 -33.57 13.96
C TYR A 256 51.34 -34.38 14.76
N THR A 257 51.31 -35.70 14.65
CA THR A 257 52.33 -36.57 15.27
C THR A 257 53.58 -36.55 14.40
N PRO A 258 54.72 -36.00 14.88
CA PRO A 258 55.94 -35.90 14.09
C PRO A 258 56.43 -37.29 13.67
N GLY A 259 56.73 -37.46 12.38
CA GLY A 259 57.11 -38.75 11.80
C GLY A 259 55.96 -39.58 11.21
N SER A 260 54.71 -39.16 11.41
CA SER A 260 53.55 -39.75 10.72
C SER A 260 53.00 -38.76 9.67
N ARG A 261 52.48 -39.28 8.55
CA ARG A 261 51.75 -38.48 7.54
C ARG A 261 50.27 -38.29 7.90
N ILE A 262 49.86 -38.68 9.11
CA ILE A 262 48.47 -38.66 9.55
C ILE A 262 48.30 -37.50 10.52
N VAL A 263 47.30 -36.67 10.25
CA VAL A 263 46.74 -35.72 11.21
C VAL A 263 45.67 -36.51 11.96
N VAL A 264 45.88 -36.73 13.26
CA VAL A 264 44.87 -37.31 14.17
C VAL A 264 43.99 -36.20 14.66
#